data_AF-A0A2S3U1S8-F1
#
_entry.id   AF-A0A2S3U1S8-F1
#
_cell.length_a   1.000
_cell.length_b   1.000
_cell.length_c   1.000
_cell.angle_alpha   90.00
_cell.angle_beta   90.00
_cell.angle_gamma   90.00
#
_symmetry.space_group_name_H-M   'P 1'
#
loop_
_entity.id
_entity.type
_entity.pdbx_description
1 polymer ?
#
loop_
_entity_poly.entity_id
_entity_poly.type
_entity_poly.pdbx_seq_one_letter_code
_entity_poly.pdbx_strand_id
1 'polypeptide(L)'
;MSHIEQAEQQAELQKRLWAVANDLRGNMDASEYRNYILGLIFYRFLSEKVENYANELLQDDDVDFADAEQDAELMQDLKDEVIDVLGFFIEPRYLFTTMVKKINAGDFDVEMLQNAINEVQNSTLGKESENDFKGLFEDLDLQSSRLGNTVAKRSELIAKVILSLSNIDFGEQDIKIDILGDAYEYLIGQFAASAGKKAGEFYTPQQVSKLLARIVMAGKDRLKTVYDPTMGSGSLLLQLGNYATIGN
;
A
#
# COMPACT_ATOMS: atom_id res chain seq x y z
N MET A 1 -22.77 8.71 3.68
CA MET A 1 -21.84 9.85 3.57
C MET A 1 -22.21 10.68 2.34
N SER A 2 -22.27 12.00 2.47
CA SER A 2 -22.46 12.88 1.31
C SER A 2 -21.16 12.95 0.48
N HIS A 3 -21.26 13.25 -0.82
CA HIS A 3 -20.08 13.46 -1.67
C HIS A 3 -19.14 14.57 -1.18
N ILE A 4 -19.64 15.49 -0.34
CA ILE A 4 -18.85 16.58 0.25
C ILE A 4 -17.99 16.05 1.41
N GLU A 5 -18.57 15.22 2.28
CA GLU A 5 -17.87 14.61 3.42
C GLU A 5 -16.73 13.67 2.96
N GLN A 6 -16.96 12.89 1.90
CA GLN A 6 -15.91 12.04 1.30
C GLN A 6 -14.75 12.86 0.74
N ALA A 7 -15.03 13.96 0.03
CA ALA A 7 -14.00 14.82 -0.54
C ALA A 7 -13.17 15.52 0.56
N GLU A 8 -13.80 15.92 1.66
CA GLU A 8 -13.11 16.51 2.81
C GLU A 8 -12.21 15.51 3.53
N GLN A 9 -12.69 14.29 3.77
CA GLN A 9 -11.88 13.20 4.35
C GLN A 9 -10.68 12.87 3.47
N GLN A 10 -10.89 12.76 2.15
CA GLN A 10 -9.83 12.51 1.18
C GLN A 10 -8.77 13.63 1.17
N ALA A 11 -9.20 14.89 1.18
CA ALA A 11 -8.28 16.02 1.18
C ALA A 11 -7.45 16.10 2.48
N GLU A 12 -8.08 15.81 3.62
CA GLU A 12 -7.39 15.77 4.91
C GLU A 12 -6.39 14.60 4.98
N LEU A 13 -6.75 13.44 4.45
CA LEU A 13 -5.83 12.30 4.32
C LEU A 13 -4.60 12.66 3.47
N GLN A 14 -4.82 13.19 2.27
CA GLN A 14 -3.76 13.61 1.36
C GLN A 14 -2.81 14.61 2.02
N LYS A 15 -3.38 15.57 2.75
CA LYS A 15 -2.62 16.57 3.52
C LYS A 15 -1.80 15.94 4.64
N ARG A 16 -2.37 14.98 5.38
CA ARG A 16 -1.64 14.24 6.44
C ARG A 16 -0.49 13.43 5.86
N LEU A 17 -0.73 12.68 4.79
CA LEU A 17 0.32 11.90 4.11
C LEU A 17 1.44 12.79 3.59
N TRP A 18 1.10 13.95 3.02
CA TRP A 18 2.11 14.92 2.60
C TRP A 18 2.86 15.56 3.77
N ALA A 19 2.18 15.81 4.89
CA ALA A 19 2.83 16.32 6.10
C ALA A 19 3.83 15.31 6.67
N VAL A 20 3.44 14.04 6.75
CA VAL A 20 4.34 12.93 7.10
C VAL A 20 5.51 12.89 6.13
N ALA A 21 5.26 13.03 4.83
CA ALA A 21 6.32 13.03 3.84
C ALA A 21 7.32 14.18 4.01
N ASN A 22 6.84 15.39 4.32
CA ASN A 22 7.73 16.54 4.53
C ASN A 22 8.52 16.46 5.83
N ASP A 23 7.91 15.99 6.92
CA ASP A 23 8.56 15.91 8.24
C ASP A 23 9.71 14.88 8.27
N LEU A 24 9.68 13.93 7.35
CA LEU A 24 10.62 12.81 7.27
C LEU A 24 11.61 12.93 6.11
N ARG A 25 11.39 13.86 5.18
CA ARG A 25 12.23 14.09 4.00
C ARG A 25 13.70 14.37 4.35
N GLY A 26 13.98 14.99 5.50
CA GLY A 26 15.34 15.22 5.98
C GLY A 26 16.30 15.76 4.90
N ASN A 27 17.39 15.03 4.64
CA ASN A 27 18.39 15.35 3.61
C ASN A 27 18.15 14.63 2.26
N MET A 28 17.03 13.93 2.08
CA MET A 28 16.71 13.13 0.89
C MET A 28 15.97 13.96 -0.16
N ASP A 29 16.13 13.60 -1.43
CA ASP A 29 15.29 14.18 -2.47
C ASP A 29 13.85 13.66 -2.37
N ALA A 30 12.89 14.46 -2.85
CA ALA A 30 11.48 14.10 -2.90
C ALA A 30 11.24 12.77 -3.63
N SER A 31 11.99 12.51 -4.70
CA SER A 31 11.85 11.28 -5.49
C SER A 31 12.32 10.02 -4.76
N GLU A 32 13.41 10.09 -4.00
CA GLU A 32 13.91 8.98 -3.19
C GLU A 32 12.95 8.70 -2.04
N TYR A 33 12.55 9.73 -1.31
CA TYR A 33 11.69 9.58 -0.14
C TYR A 33 10.29 9.06 -0.49
N ARG A 34 9.77 9.42 -1.67
CA ARG A 34 8.51 8.88 -2.22
C ARG A 34 8.48 7.37 -2.17
N ASN A 35 9.53 6.69 -2.63
CA ASN A 35 9.53 5.24 -2.75
C ASN A 35 9.34 4.57 -1.38
N TYR A 36 9.90 5.17 -0.31
CA TYR A 36 9.70 4.70 1.06
C TYR A 36 8.26 4.86 1.56
N ILE A 37 7.67 6.04 1.37
CA ILE A 37 6.27 6.26 1.78
C ILE A 37 5.33 5.34 1.03
N LEU A 38 5.44 5.27 -0.29
CA LEU A 38 4.57 4.44 -1.11
C LEU A 38 4.72 2.96 -0.76
N GLY A 39 5.95 2.47 -0.61
CA GLY A 39 6.22 1.08 -0.20
C GLY A 39 5.65 0.76 1.19
N LEU A 40 5.79 1.65 2.17
CA LEU A 40 5.28 1.44 3.52
C LEU A 40 3.76 1.54 3.63
N ILE A 41 3.12 2.44 2.88
CA ILE A 41 1.65 2.50 2.78
C ILE A 41 1.13 1.20 2.16
N PHE A 42 1.78 0.73 1.09
CA PHE A 42 1.38 -0.50 0.43
C PHE A 42 1.59 -1.73 1.34
N TYR A 43 2.72 -1.81 2.04
CA TYR A 43 2.96 -2.85 3.03
C TYR A 43 1.90 -2.84 4.15
N ARG A 44 1.55 -1.66 4.67
CA ARG A 44 0.47 -1.50 5.65
C ARG A 44 -0.85 -2.04 5.11
N PHE A 45 -1.20 -1.71 3.86
CA PHE A 45 -2.42 -2.20 3.22
C PHE A 45 -2.45 -3.73 3.13
N LEU A 46 -1.37 -4.35 2.64
CA LEU A 46 -1.26 -5.81 2.56
C LEU A 46 -1.41 -6.46 3.94
N SER A 47 -0.74 -5.90 4.94
CA SER A 47 -0.81 -6.39 6.32
C SER A 47 -2.21 -6.30 6.90
N GLU A 48 -2.90 -5.18 6.75
CA GLU A 48 -4.25 -5.03 7.28
C GLU A 48 -5.23 -5.95 6.54
N LYS A 49 -5.02 -6.19 5.24
CA LYS A 49 -5.84 -7.13 4.46
C LYS A 49 -5.71 -8.57 4.97
N VAL A 50 -4.48 -9.03 5.20
CA VAL A 50 -4.21 -10.36 5.77
C VAL A 50 -4.76 -10.46 7.19
N GLU A 51 -4.47 -9.47 8.03
CA GLU A 51 -4.91 -9.46 9.44
C GLU A 51 -6.43 -9.54 9.56
N ASN A 52 -7.15 -8.74 8.77
CA ASN A 52 -8.61 -8.75 8.82
C ASN A 52 -9.19 -10.07 8.29
N TYR A 53 -8.70 -10.56 7.14
CA TYR A 53 -9.19 -11.81 6.56
C TYR A 53 -8.90 -13.00 7.48
N ALA A 54 -7.71 -13.06 8.07
CA ALA A 54 -7.35 -14.10 9.02
C ALA A 54 -8.21 -14.02 10.30
N ASN A 55 -8.46 -12.83 10.84
CA ASN A 55 -9.35 -12.66 12.00
C ASN A 55 -10.80 -13.08 11.70
N GLU A 56 -11.29 -12.88 10.48
CA GLU A 56 -12.62 -13.37 10.06
C GLU A 56 -12.66 -14.91 10.06
N LEU A 57 -11.58 -15.58 9.64
CA LEU A 57 -11.48 -17.04 9.67
C LEU A 57 -11.36 -17.61 11.09
N LEU A 58 -10.67 -16.89 11.99
CA LEU A 58 -10.46 -17.29 13.38
C LEU A 58 -11.59 -16.84 14.33
N GLN A 59 -12.66 -16.26 13.81
CA GLN A 59 -13.73 -15.67 14.63
C GLN A 59 -14.37 -16.68 15.60
N ASP A 60 -14.45 -17.96 15.21
CA ASP A 60 -15.02 -19.04 16.02
C ASP A 60 -14.03 -19.59 17.08
N ASP A 61 -12.72 -19.34 16.91
CA ASP A 61 -11.66 -19.85 17.79
C ASP A 61 -11.33 -18.90 18.96
N ASP A 62 -11.90 -17.68 18.98
CA ASP A 62 -11.68 -16.62 20.00
C ASP A 62 -10.19 -16.26 20.16
N VAL A 63 -9.43 -16.32 19.04
CA VAL A 63 -8.00 -15.99 18.97
C VAL A 63 -7.77 -14.93 17.89
N ASP A 64 -7.11 -13.84 18.26
CA ASP A 64 -6.65 -12.84 17.30
C ASP A 64 -5.47 -13.41 16.49
N PHE A 65 -5.47 -13.17 15.17
CA PHE A 65 -4.39 -13.60 14.27
C PHE A 65 -3.01 -13.13 14.73
N ALA A 66 -2.94 -11.93 15.31
CA ALA A 66 -1.70 -11.37 15.85
C ALA A 66 -1.07 -12.23 16.96
N ASP A 67 -1.86 -13.05 17.65
CA ASP A 67 -1.45 -13.92 18.75
C ASP A 67 -1.51 -15.43 18.42
N ALA A 68 -1.90 -15.77 17.19
CA ALA A 68 -2.14 -17.15 16.73
C ALA A 68 -0.85 -17.99 16.48
N GLU A 69 0.35 -17.44 16.69
CA GLU A 69 1.64 -18.14 16.42
C GLU A 69 1.87 -19.40 17.27
N GLN A 70 1.06 -19.65 18.30
CA GLN A 70 1.26 -20.77 19.25
C GLN A 70 0.76 -22.11 18.73
N ASP A 71 -0.13 -22.12 17.73
CA ASP A 71 -0.67 -23.34 17.12
C ASP A 71 -0.16 -23.49 15.68
N ALA A 72 0.80 -24.38 15.50
CA ALA A 72 1.47 -24.58 14.21
C ALA A 72 0.58 -25.28 13.17
N GLU A 73 -0.39 -26.09 13.58
CA GLU A 73 -1.30 -26.77 12.67
C GLU A 73 -2.36 -25.78 12.15
N LEU A 74 -2.97 -25.02 13.06
CA LEU A 74 -3.88 -23.93 12.72
C LEU A 74 -3.22 -22.89 11.80
N MET A 75 -1.98 -22.49 12.09
CA MET A 75 -1.27 -21.49 11.30
C MET A 75 -0.99 -21.96 9.87
N GLN A 76 -0.73 -23.26 9.67
CA GLN A 76 -0.49 -23.80 8.33
C GLN A 76 -1.76 -23.78 7.49
N ASP A 77 -2.88 -24.27 8.04
CA ASP A 77 -4.17 -24.28 7.35
C ASP A 77 -4.64 -22.85 7.02
N LEU A 78 -4.48 -21.93 7.97
CA LEU A 78 -4.80 -20.52 7.79
C LEU A 78 -3.94 -19.89 6.69
N LYS A 79 -2.65 -20.19 6.67
CA LYS A 79 -1.72 -19.67 5.66
C LYS A 79 -2.09 -20.13 4.26
N ASP A 80 -2.43 -21.40 4.09
CA ASP A 80 -2.81 -21.95 2.80
C ASP A 80 -4.12 -21.31 2.28
N GLU A 81 -5.13 -21.17 3.14
CA GLU A 81 -6.40 -20.49 2.80
C GLU A 81 -6.19 -19.02 2.45
N VAL A 82 -5.39 -18.29 3.23
CA VAL A 82 -5.10 -16.87 2.99
C VAL A 82 -4.36 -16.69 1.66
N ILE A 83 -3.38 -17.55 1.35
CA ILE A 83 -2.66 -17.47 0.08
C ILE A 83 -3.58 -17.80 -1.10
N ASP A 84 -4.47 -18.78 -0.96
CA ASP A 84 -5.37 -19.16 -2.04
C ASP A 84 -6.42 -18.07 -2.36
N VAL A 85 -6.83 -17.28 -1.37
CA VAL A 85 -7.80 -16.17 -1.57
C VAL A 85 -7.13 -14.82 -1.84
N LEU A 86 -6.08 -14.48 -1.12
CA LEU A 86 -5.41 -13.17 -1.24
C LEU A 86 -4.19 -13.17 -2.16
N GLY A 87 -3.59 -14.34 -2.43
CA GLY A 87 -2.40 -14.50 -3.25
C GLY A 87 -1.07 -14.29 -2.50
N PHE A 88 -1.10 -13.96 -1.21
CA PHE A 88 0.11 -13.71 -0.41
C PHE A 88 -0.20 -13.92 1.07
N PHE A 89 0.85 -13.99 1.90
CA PHE A 89 0.74 -14.12 3.34
C PHE A 89 1.72 -13.22 4.08
N ILE A 90 1.31 -12.73 5.24
CA ILE A 90 2.16 -12.01 6.19
C ILE A 90 2.04 -12.68 7.55
N GLU A 91 3.15 -13.20 8.06
CA GLU A 91 3.21 -13.84 9.38
C GLU A 91 2.81 -12.84 10.50
N PRO A 92 2.17 -13.29 11.60
CA PRO A 92 1.73 -12.41 12.69
C PRO A 92 2.82 -11.48 13.24
N ARG A 93 4.06 -11.98 13.39
CA ARG A 93 5.22 -11.18 13.82
C ARG A 93 5.59 -10.01 12.89
N TYR A 94 5.17 -10.07 11.63
CA TYR A 94 5.45 -9.08 10.60
C TYR A 94 4.25 -8.19 10.29
N LEU A 95 3.11 -8.35 10.97
CA LEU A 95 2.00 -7.43 10.81
C LEU A 95 2.42 -5.99 11.12
N PHE A 96 1.84 -5.03 10.40
CA PHE A 96 2.06 -3.61 10.61
C PHE A 96 1.69 -3.19 12.05
N THR A 97 0.60 -3.73 12.59
CA THR A 97 0.18 -3.56 14.00
C THR A 97 1.24 -4.11 14.96
N THR A 98 1.80 -5.29 14.68
CA THR A 98 2.90 -5.89 15.45
C THR A 98 4.19 -5.05 15.37
N MET A 99 4.54 -4.53 14.19
CA MET A 99 5.68 -3.63 14.02
C MET A 99 5.51 -2.35 14.85
N VAL A 100 4.31 -1.75 14.85
CA VAL A 100 3.99 -0.58 15.68
C VAL A 100 4.15 -0.91 17.18
N LYS A 101 3.65 -2.06 17.64
CA LYS A 101 3.85 -2.53 19.03
C LYS A 101 5.34 -2.65 19.36
N LYS A 102 6.15 -3.25 18.49
CA LYS A 102 7.60 -3.41 18.66
C LYS A 102 8.36 -2.10 18.67
N ILE A 103 8.00 -1.15 17.80
CA ILE A 103 8.56 0.20 17.81
C ILE A 103 8.33 0.87 19.15
N ASN A 104 7.10 0.83 19.66
CA ASN A 104 6.77 1.43 20.95
C ASN A 104 7.46 0.75 22.14
N ALA A 105 7.77 -0.54 22.01
CA ALA A 105 8.56 -1.30 22.99
C ALA A 105 10.08 -1.08 22.88
N GLY A 106 10.56 -0.41 21.83
CA GLY A 106 11.99 -0.25 21.56
C GLY A 106 12.67 -1.51 20.99
N ASP A 107 11.89 -2.46 20.49
CA ASP A 107 12.32 -3.77 19.96
C ASP A 107 12.14 -3.87 18.43
N PHE A 108 12.31 -2.73 17.74
CA PHE A 108 12.23 -2.64 16.28
C PHE A 108 13.58 -2.29 15.68
N ASP A 109 13.90 -2.96 14.58
CA ASP A 109 14.95 -2.54 13.67
C ASP A 109 14.51 -2.62 12.21
N VAL A 110 15.26 -1.95 11.33
CA VAL A 110 14.98 -1.92 9.89
C VAL A 110 15.13 -3.30 9.23
N GLU A 111 15.87 -4.23 9.83
CA GLU A 111 16.04 -5.59 9.29
C GLU A 111 14.76 -6.41 9.46
N MET A 112 13.99 -6.18 10.52
CA MET A 112 12.64 -6.74 10.68
C MET A 112 11.75 -6.40 9.50
N LEU A 113 11.72 -5.13 9.07
CA LEU A 113 10.94 -4.71 7.91
C LEU A 113 11.47 -5.34 6.61
N GLN A 114 12.79 -5.42 6.45
CA GLN A 114 13.39 -6.08 5.28
C GLN A 114 13.00 -7.55 5.19
N ASN A 115 13.05 -8.27 6.32
CA ASN A 115 12.65 -9.67 6.39
C ASN A 115 11.16 -9.84 6.09
N ALA A 116 10.33 -8.96 6.65
CA ALA A 116 8.90 -8.97 6.39
C ALA A 116 8.57 -8.86 4.90
N ILE A 117 9.21 -7.91 4.19
CA ILE A 117 9.05 -7.72 2.74
C ILE A 117 9.51 -8.94 1.94
N ASN A 118 10.61 -9.58 2.36
CA ASN A 118 11.10 -10.78 1.73
C ASN A 118 10.12 -11.95 1.93
N GLU A 119 9.55 -12.09 3.13
CA GLU A 119 8.56 -13.14 3.43
C GLU A 119 7.26 -12.96 2.65
N VAL A 120 6.80 -11.72 2.42
CA VAL A 120 5.65 -11.48 1.53
C VAL A 120 5.95 -12.02 0.14
N GLN A 121 7.10 -11.70 -0.45
CA GLN A 121 7.48 -12.20 -1.77
C GLN A 121 7.64 -13.73 -1.78
N ASN A 122 8.28 -14.30 -0.76
CA ASN A 122 8.45 -15.74 -0.62
C ASN A 122 7.12 -16.49 -0.52
N SER A 123 6.11 -15.91 0.13
CA SER A 123 4.77 -16.51 0.26
C SER A 123 4.07 -16.72 -1.09
N THR A 124 4.49 -15.99 -2.13
CA THR A 124 3.90 -16.05 -3.47
C THR A 124 4.60 -17.03 -4.41
N LEU A 125 5.75 -17.59 -4.01
CA LEU A 125 6.54 -18.46 -4.88
C LEU A 125 5.77 -19.73 -5.27
N GLY A 126 5.67 -19.98 -6.58
CA GLY A 126 4.92 -21.11 -7.14
C GLY A 126 3.40 -20.92 -7.16
N LYS A 127 2.88 -19.74 -6.77
CA LYS A 127 1.45 -19.38 -6.85
C LYS A 127 1.19 -18.49 -8.06
N GLU A 128 -0.08 -18.33 -8.44
CA GLU A 128 -0.46 -17.51 -9.61
C GLU A 128 -0.06 -16.03 -9.44
N SER A 129 -0.01 -15.56 -8.19
CA SER A 129 0.37 -14.20 -7.78
C SER A 129 1.88 -13.92 -7.82
N GLU A 130 2.76 -14.91 -8.06
CA GLU A 130 4.22 -14.74 -7.99
C GLU A 130 4.71 -13.53 -8.82
N ASN A 131 4.20 -13.40 -10.05
CA ASN A 131 4.62 -12.35 -10.95
C ASN A 131 4.11 -10.96 -10.54
N ASP A 132 3.01 -10.88 -9.78
CA ASP A 132 2.45 -9.62 -9.31
C ASP A 132 3.25 -9.04 -8.13
N PHE A 133 3.89 -9.92 -7.34
CA PHE A 133 4.69 -9.53 -6.17
C PHE A 133 6.19 -9.44 -6.44
N LYS A 134 6.67 -10.10 -7.50
CA LYS A 134 8.07 -10.04 -7.89
C LYS A 134 8.50 -8.61 -8.23
N GLY A 135 9.47 -8.10 -7.48
CA GLY A 135 10.04 -6.78 -7.71
C GLY A 135 9.20 -5.62 -7.15
N LEU A 136 8.07 -5.92 -6.49
CA LEU A 136 7.12 -4.92 -5.99
C LEU A 136 7.75 -3.93 -5.00
N PHE A 137 8.76 -4.37 -4.24
CA PHE A 137 9.47 -3.57 -3.24
C PHE A 137 10.93 -3.27 -3.63
N GLU A 138 11.35 -3.49 -4.88
CA GLU A 138 12.74 -3.26 -5.32
C GLU A 138 13.20 -1.82 -5.14
N ASP A 139 12.29 -0.86 -5.28
CA ASP A 139 12.54 0.56 -5.12
C ASP A 139 12.70 1.00 -3.64
N LEU A 140 12.45 0.10 -2.68
CA LEU A 140 12.57 0.35 -1.25
C LEU A 140 13.95 -0.07 -0.71
N ASP A 141 14.96 0.78 -0.89
CA ASP A 141 16.33 0.51 -0.39
C ASP A 141 16.48 0.81 1.12
N LEU A 142 16.14 -0.17 1.96
CA LEU A 142 16.28 -0.07 3.42
C LEU A 142 17.73 -0.05 3.93
N GLN A 143 18.71 -0.26 3.05
CA GLN A 143 20.14 -0.20 3.37
C GLN A 143 20.78 1.16 3.02
N SER A 144 20.02 2.05 2.37
CA SER A 144 20.51 3.33 1.89
C SER A 144 21.16 4.17 2.99
N SER A 145 22.34 4.72 2.70
CA SER A 145 23.01 5.69 3.58
C SER A 145 22.22 7.00 3.73
N ARG A 146 21.28 7.24 2.83
CA ARG A 146 20.34 8.37 2.87
C ARG A 146 19.36 8.29 4.04
N LEU A 147 18.93 7.08 4.40
CA LEU A 147 18.12 6.84 5.60
C LEU A 147 18.94 7.01 6.88
N GLY A 148 20.24 6.75 6.81
CA GLY A 148 21.16 6.84 7.92
C GLY A 148 22.39 5.98 7.73
N ASN A 149 23.52 6.46 8.26
CA ASN A 149 24.82 5.78 8.13
C ASN A 149 24.98 4.55 9.05
N THR A 150 24.01 4.29 9.94
CA THR A 150 24.01 3.14 10.85
C THR A 150 22.64 2.48 10.87
N VAL A 151 22.59 1.19 11.19
CA VAL A 151 21.33 0.44 11.36
C VAL A 151 20.40 1.19 12.31
N ALA A 152 20.90 1.61 13.48
CA ALA A 152 20.11 2.34 14.47
C ALA A 152 19.44 3.61 13.92
N LYS A 153 20.16 4.42 13.13
CA LYS A 153 19.59 5.64 12.52
C LYS A 153 18.55 5.34 11.46
N ARG A 154 18.77 4.29 10.65
CA ARG A 154 17.79 3.83 9.67
C ARG A 154 16.53 3.31 10.37
N SER A 155 16.70 2.49 11.41
CA SER A 155 15.61 2.00 12.25
C SER A 155 14.83 3.15 12.87
N GLU A 156 15.49 4.17 13.41
CA GLU A 156 14.83 5.36 13.99
C GLU A 156 13.98 6.10 12.95
N LEU A 157 14.52 6.35 11.75
CA LEU A 157 13.79 7.05 10.71
C LEU A 157 12.58 6.24 10.22
N ILE A 158 12.78 4.95 9.92
CA ILE A 158 11.70 4.04 9.47
C ILE A 158 10.64 3.87 10.56
N ALA A 159 11.04 3.72 11.82
CA ALA A 159 10.12 3.68 12.95
C ALA A 159 9.27 4.95 13.02
N LYS A 160 9.88 6.13 12.85
CA LYS A 160 9.14 7.40 12.80
C LYS A 160 8.13 7.40 11.65
N VAL A 161 8.49 6.90 10.47
CA VAL A 161 7.57 6.80 9.33
C VAL A 161 6.40 5.87 9.64
N ILE A 162 6.68 4.66 10.15
CA ILE A 162 5.65 3.67 10.50
C ILE A 162 4.69 4.24 11.55
N LEU A 163 5.21 4.88 12.60
CA LEU A 163 4.37 5.53 13.62
C LEU A 163 3.53 6.66 13.03
N SER A 164 4.12 7.52 12.21
CA SER A 164 3.40 8.59 11.52
C SER A 164 2.27 8.05 10.64
N LEU A 165 2.52 6.97 9.91
CA LEU A 165 1.51 6.29 9.11
C LEU A 165 0.44 5.65 10.00
N SER A 166 0.80 5.03 11.13
CA SER A 166 -0.17 4.37 12.03
C SER A 166 -1.24 5.32 12.58
N ASN A 167 -0.91 6.60 12.73
CA ASN A 167 -1.84 7.64 13.20
C ASN A 167 -2.82 8.14 12.13
N ILE A 168 -2.68 7.64 10.90
CA ILE A 168 -3.55 7.99 9.78
C ILE A 168 -4.68 6.96 9.71
N ASP A 169 -5.90 7.47 9.81
CA ASP A 169 -7.11 6.70 9.56
C ASP A 169 -7.36 6.62 8.04
N PHE A 170 -7.34 5.40 7.51
CA PHE A 170 -7.63 5.13 6.10
C PHE A 170 -9.09 4.70 5.86
N GLY A 171 -9.93 4.67 6.91
CA GLY A 171 -11.33 4.24 6.84
C GLY A 171 -11.51 2.72 6.86
N GLU A 172 -12.77 2.30 6.68
CA GLU A 172 -13.20 0.90 6.59
C GLU A 172 -12.69 0.21 5.32
N GLN A 173 -12.50 -1.12 5.35
CA GLN A 173 -11.80 -1.89 4.32
C GLN A 173 -12.25 -1.64 2.88
N ASP A 174 -13.56 -1.60 2.61
CA ASP A 174 -14.08 -1.38 1.24
C ASP A 174 -13.82 0.05 0.74
N ILE A 175 -13.86 1.03 1.64
CA ILE A 175 -13.58 2.44 1.33
C ILE A 175 -12.06 2.66 1.23
N LYS A 176 -11.28 1.83 1.93
CA LYS A 176 -9.82 1.91 2.05
C LYS A 176 -9.11 1.77 0.72
N ILE A 177 -9.56 0.89 -0.17
CA ILE A 177 -8.90 0.66 -1.47
C ILE A 177 -8.97 1.92 -2.32
N ASP A 178 -10.15 2.52 -2.44
CA ASP A 178 -10.36 3.75 -3.20
C ASP A 178 -9.57 4.92 -2.58
N ILE A 179 -9.64 5.05 -1.25
CA ILE A 179 -8.95 6.09 -0.49
C ILE A 179 -7.42 5.98 -0.63
N LEU A 180 -6.88 4.77 -0.54
CA LEU A 180 -5.45 4.50 -0.67
C LEU A 180 -4.97 4.72 -2.10
N GLY A 181 -5.73 4.27 -3.11
CA GLY A 181 -5.43 4.52 -4.51
C GLY A 181 -5.37 6.02 -4.82
N ASP A 182 -6.38 6.77 -4.37
CA ASP A 182 -6.42 8.22 -4.53
C ASP A 182 -5.29 8.95 -3.78
N ALA A 183 -4.93 8.47 -2.58
CA ALA A 183 -3.79 8.97 -1.84
C ALA A 183 -2.46 8.67 -2.55
N TYR A 184 -2.32 7.48 -3.14
CA TYR A 184 -1.17 7.04 -3.91
C TYR A 184 -0.98 7.92 -5.16
N GLU A 185 -2.06 8.15 -5.91
CA GLU A 185 -2.07 9.04 -7.08
C GLU A 185 -1.70 10.48 -6.70
N TYR A 186 -2.29 11.00 -5.60
CA TYR A 186 -1.96 12.33 -5.11
C TYR A 186 -0.48 12.47 -4.76
N LEU A 187 0.07 11.51 -4.02
CA LEU A 187 1.49 11.52 -3.65
C LEU A 187 2.38 11.49 -4.89
N ILE A 188 2.10 10.61 -5.86
CA ILE A 188 2.83 10.57 -7.15
C ILE A 188 2.78 11.93 -7.84
N GLY A 189 1.60 12.56 -7.91
CA GLY A 189 1.40 13.89 -8.49
C GLY A 189 2.22 14.98 -7.79
N GLN A 190 2.18 15.02 -6.45
CA GLN A 190 2.96 15.98 -5.66
C GLN A 190 4.46 15.79 -5.83
N PHE A 191 4.94 14.55 -5.81
CA PHE A 191 6.35 14.27 -6.01
C PHE A 191 6.81 14.64 -7.42
N ALA A 192 6.02 14.35 -8.47
CA ALA A 192 6.32 14.75 -9.84
C ALA A 192 6.39 16.27 -10.00
N ALA A 193 5.44 17.01 -9.41
CA ALA A 193 5.44 18.48 -9.42
C ALA A 193 6.66 19.05 -8.68
N SER A 194 7.02 18.47 -7.53
CA SER A 194 8.15 18.91 -6.72
C SER A 194 9.53 18.64 -7.36
N ALA A 195 9.63 17.63 -8.23
CA ALA A 195 10.85 17.25 -8.92
C ALA A 195 11.15 18.09 -10.19
N GLY A 196 10.30 19.07 -10.53
CA GLY A 196 10.50 19.95 -11.68
C GLY A 196 10.37 19.27 -13.06
N LYS A 197 9.88 18.02 -13.11
CA LYS A 197 9.59 17.29 -14.35
C LYS A 197 8.21 17.70 -14.87
N LYS A 198 8.00 17.70 -16.20
CA LYS A 198 6.67 17.97 -16.79
C LYS A 198 5.71 16.84 -16.36
N ALA A 199 4.75 17.16 -15.50
CA ALA A 199 3.90 16.18 -14.82
C ALA A 199 3.06 15.27 -15.75
N GLY A 200 2.82 15.69 -17.00
CA GLY A 200 1.97 14.97 -17.96
C GLY A 200 2.56 13.67 -18.53
N GLU A 201 3.85 13.36 -18.30
CA GLU A 201 4.47 12.10 -18.75
C GLU A 201 4.29 10.95 -17.73
N PHE A 202 3.87 11.24 -16.49
CA PHE A 202 3.86 10.27 -15.38
C PHE A 202 2.45 9.96 -14.83
N TYR A 203 1.52 10.92 -14.92
CA TYR A 203 0.16 10.74 -14.43
C TYR A 203 -0.87 11.51 -15.25
N THR A 204 -2.09 10.99 -15.32
CA THR A 204 -3.24 11.68 -15.90
C THR A 204 -4.08 12.27 -14.77
N PRO A 205 -4.31 13.60 -14.71
CA PRO A 205 -5.13 14.21 -13.68
C PRO A 205 -6.52 13.57 -13.55
N GLN A 206 -7.00 13.37 -12.32
CA GLN A 206 -8.22 12.62 -12.04
C GLN A 206 -9.45 13.14 -12.81
N GLN A 207 -9.60 14.45 -12.97
CA GLN A 207 -10.70 15.05 -13.74
C GLN A 207 -10.60 14.71 -15.23
N VAL A 208 -9.37 14.66 -15.78
CA VAL A 208 -9.10 14.26 -17.16
C VAL A 208 -9.37 12.77 -17.33
N SER A 209 -8.89 11.93 -16.41
CA SER A 209 -9.14 10.49 -16.40
C SER A 209 -10.63 10.16 -16.36
N LYS A 210 -11.38 10.86 -15.49
CA LYS A 210 -12.84 10.72 -15.39
C LYS A 210 -13.56 11.14 -16.66
N LEU A 211 -13.13 12.23 -17.30
CA LEU A 211 -13.70 12.67 -18.57
C LEU A 211 -13.44 11.64 -19.67
N LEU A 212 -12.19 11.18 -19.81
CA LEU A 212 -11.81 10.16 -20.79
C LEU A 212 -12.56 8.84 -20.57
N ALA A 213 -12.67 8.38 -19.32
CA ALA A 213 -13.45 7.19 -18.97
C ALA A 213 -14.91 7.31 -19.41
N ARG A 214 -15.55 8.45 -19.13
CA ARG A 214 -16.94 8.73 -19.56
C ARG A 214 -17.08 8.81 -21.07
N ILE A 215 -16.10 9.36 -21.78
CA ILE A 215 -16.09 9.40 -23.25
C ILE A 215 -15.99 7.99 -23.82
N VAL A 216 -15.09 7.16 -23.29
CA VAL A 216 -14.90 5.76 -23.75
C VAL A 216 -16.16 4.91 -23.52
N MET A 217 -16.85 5.14 -22.40
CA MET A 217 -18.10 4.48 -22.01
C MET A 217 -19.35 5.13 -22.61
N ALA A 218 -19.24 6.22 -23.36
CA ALA A 218 -20.41 6.89 -23.92
C ALA A 218 -21.17 5.94 -24.87
N GLY A 219 -22.42 5.62 -24.52
CA GLY A 219 -23.28 4.69 -25.28
C GLY A 219 -22.88 3.22 -25.16
N LYS A 220 -22.08 2.86 -24.16
CA LYS A 220 -21.67 1.48 -23.87
C LYS A 220 -21.86 1.21 -22.39
N ASP A 221 -22.33 0.01 -22.07
CA ASP A 221 -22.41 -0.44 -20.67
C ASP A 221 -21.26 -1.42 -20.33
N ARG A 222 -20.54 -1.89 -21.36
CA ARG A 222 -19.52 -2.92 -21.23
C ARG A 222 -18.37 -2.75 -22.22
N LEU A 223 -17.16 -3.09 -21.79
CA LEU A 223 -15.99 -3.20 -22.65
C LEU A 223 -15.44 -4.62 -22.61
N LYS A 224 -15.02 -5.13 -23.78
CA LYS A 224 -14.37 -6.45 -23.87
C LYS A 224 -12.91 -6.39 -23.43
N THR A 225 -12.18 -5.38 -23.89
CA THR A 225 -10.76 -5.15 -23.62
C THR A 225 -10.48 -3.66 -23.59
N VAL A 226 -9.55 -3.25 -22.73
CA VAL A 226 -9.04 -1.89 -22.63
C VAL A 226 -7.52 -1.94 -22.78
N TYR A 227 -6.94 -0.99 -23.49
CA TYR A 227 -5.50 -0.90 -23.71
C TYR A 227 -5.04 0.55 -23.66
N ASP A 228 -4.00 0.82 -22.86
CA ASP A 228 -3.26 2.08 -22.83
C ASP A 228 -1.77 1.77 -23.06
N PRO A 229 -1.20 2.11 -24.23
CA PRO A 229 0.19 1.81 -24.58
C PRO A 229 1.20 2.62 -23.75
N THR A 230 0.75 3.65 -23.03
CA THR A 230 1.59 4.59 -22.29
C THR A 230 1.00 4.86 -20.90
N MET A 231 0.53 3.80 -20.24
CA MET A 231 -0.31 3.89 -19.03
C MET A 231 0.34 4.58 -17.83
N GLY A 232 1.67 4.71 -17.79
CA GLY A 232 2.39 5.36 -16.70
C GLY A 232 2.02 4.72 -15.35
N SER A 233 1.39 5.50 -14.47
CA SER A 233 0.87 5.06 -13.17
C SER A 233 -0.33 4.11 -13.22
N GLY A 234 -0.94 3.87 -14.40
CA GLY A 234 -2.14 3.04 -14.53
C GLY A 234 -3.44 3.72 -14.07
N SER A 235 -3.35 4.91 -13.47
CA SER A 235 -4.47 5.72 -12.94
C SER A 235 -5.65 5.87 -13.90
N LEU A 236 -5.39 6.08 -15.19
CA LEU A 236 -6.45 6.18 -16.21
C LEU A 236 -7.22 4.87 -16.38
N LEU A 237 -6.53 3.73 -16.40
CA LEU A 237 -7.13 2.40 -16.58
C LEU A 237 -7.93 1.99 -15.33
N LEU A 238 -7.38 2.25 -14.15
CA LEU A 238 -8.08 2.03 -12.88
C LEU A 238 -9.36 2.86 -12.81
N GLN A 239 -9.26 4.15 -13.16
CA GLN A 239 -10.41 5.04 -13.18
C GLN A 239 -11.47 4.57 -14.19
N LEU A 240 -11.09 4.03 -15.35
CA LEU A 240 -12.06 3.45 -16.29
C LEU A 240 -12.77 2.23 -15.69
N GLY A 241 -12.06 1.39 -14.93
CA GLY A 241 -12.64 0.24 -14.21
C GLY A 241 -13.82 0.63 -13.31
N ASN A 242 -13.77 1.81 -12.70
CA ASN A 242 -14.87 2.34 -11.88
C ASN A 242 -16.15 2.68 -12.67
N TYR A 243 -16.06 2.85 -14.00
CA TYR A 243 -17.21 3.18 -14.87
C TYR A 243 -17.62 2.03 -15.81
N ALA A 244 -16.84 0.95 -15.87
CA ALA A 244 -16.96 -0.07 -16.90
C ALA A 244 -17.01 -1.47 -16.29
N THR A 245 -18.01 -2.27 -16.68
CA THR A 245 -17.87 -3.72 -16.56
C THR A 245 -16.94 -4.22 -17.66
N ILE A 246 -15.80 -4.78 -17.27
CA ILE A 246 -14.79 -5.31 -18.19
C ILE A 246 -14.84 -6.85 -18.15
N GLY A 247 -14.95 -7.50 -19.30
CA GLY A 247 -14.91 -8.97 -19.40
C GLY A 247 -15.82 -9.57 -20.48
N ASN A 248 -15.85 -10.91 -20.57
CA ASN A 248 -16.66 -11.71 -21.50
C ASN A 248 -18.09 -11.96 -21.02
#